data_AF-A0A165WPQ1-F1
#
_entry.id   AF-A0A165WPQ1-F1
#
_cell.length_a   1.000
_cell.length_b   1.000
_cell.length_c   1.000
_cell.angle_alpha   90.00
_cell.angle_beta   90.00
_cell.angle_gamma   90.00
#
_symmetry.space_group_name_H-M   'P 1'
#
loop_
_entity.id
_entity.type
_entity.pdbx_description
1 polymer ?
#
loop_
_entity_poly.entity_id
_entity_poly.type
_entity_poly.pdbx_seq_one_letter_code
_entity_poly.pdbx_strand_id
1 'polypeptide(L)'
;MSYTLHTLHEEMEITLEHAASTGIDLLRILEALHKKGFVHGDIKPANIGIKVKKGRGFPAILDFGNTKRWKAQAAEPPLVRFNGTVGFASVNALANQAPSPRDDVISLMYSLIYVLNDGLPWITGRQDTVAT
;
A
#
# COMPACT_ATOMS: atom_id res chain seq x y z
N MET A 1 -8.60 -16.41 11.57
CA MET A 1 -8.92 -15.98 10.20
C MET A 1 -7.73 -15.26 9.57
N SER A 2 -7.72 -15.21 8.24
CA SER A 2 -6.97 -14.24 7.45
C SER A 2 -7.97 -13.30 6.78
N TYR A 3 -7.76 -12.00 6.90
CA TYR A 3 -8.58 -10.95 6.26
C TYR A 3 -7.68 -10.05 5.43
N THR A 4 -8.26 -9.18 4.60
CA THR A 4 -7.54 -7.98 4.14
C THR A 4 -7.76 -6.83 5.12
N LEU A 5 -6.88 -5.83 5.10
CA LEU A 5 -7.06 -4.61 5.89
C LEU A 5 -8.33 -3.86 5.46
N HIS A 6 -8.68 -3.94 4.18
CA HIS A 6 -9.96 -3.44 3.66
C HIS A 6 -11.16 -4.15 4.32
N THR A 7 -11.21 -5.48 4.30
CA THR A 7 -12.31 -6.23 4.92
C THR A 7 -12.42 -5.97 6.42
N LEU A 8 -11.30 -5.88 7.13
CA LEU A 8 -11.31 -5.53 8.56
C LEU A 8 -11.89 -4.14 8.80
N HIS A 9 -11.54 -3.16 7.97
CA HIS A 9 -12.07 -1.80 8.06
C HIS A 9 -13.57 -1.73 7.81
N GLU A 10 -14.13 -2.58 6.94
CA GLU A 10 -15.58 -2.65 6.72
C GLU A 10 -16.33 -3.27 7.90
N GLU A 11 -15.71 -4.22 8.61
CA GLU A 11 -16.33 -4.96 9.72
C GLU A 11 -16.16 -4.24 11.08
N MET A 12 -15.11 -3.45 11.26
CA MET A 12 -14.79 -2.83 12.55
C MET A 12 -13.95 -1.56 12.43
N GLU A 13 -14.06 -0.71 13.46
CA GLU A 13 -13.18 0.44 13.62
C GLU A 13 -11.75 -0.02 13.96
N ILE A 14 -10.78 0.52 13.21
CA ILE A 14 -9.35 0.26 13.44
C ILE A 14 -8.80 1.39 14.32
N THR A 15 -8.30 1.04 15.50
CA THR A 15 -7.71 2.03 16.40
C THR A 15 -6.35 2.52 15.89
N LEU A 16 -5.95 3.72 16.32
CA LEU A 16 -4.63 4.28 16.03
C LEU A 16 -3.49 3.33 16.46
N GLU A 17 -3.63 2.64 17.59
CA GLU A 17 -2.64 1.68 18.07
C GLU A 17 -2.47 0.49 17.10
N HIS A 18 -3.57 -0.10 16.65
CA HIS A 18 -3.52 -1.21 15.70
C HIS A 18 -2.98 -0.77 14.34
N ALA A 19 -3.38 0.40 13.86
CA ALA A 19 -2.86 0.97 12.61
C ALA A 19 -1.36 1.25 12.70
N ALA A 20 -0.88 1.84 13.80
CA ALA A 20 0.54 2.13 14.02
C ALA A 20 1.37 0.83 14.10
N SER A 21 0.92 -0.16 14.87
CA SER A 21 1.59 -1.47 14.94
C SER A 21 1.64 -2.16 13.58
N THR A 22 0.54 -2.12 12.83
CA THR A 22 0.45 -2.68 11.47
C THR A 22 1.40 -1.96 10.51
N GLY A 23 1.45 -0.63 10.57
CA GLY A 23 2.35 0.19 9.76
C GLY A 23 3.83 -0.12 10.01
N ILE A 24 4.24 -0.30 11.27
CA ILE A 24 5.62 -0.68 11.61
C ILE A 24 6.01 -2.03 10.98
N ASP A 25 5.14 -3.04 11.08
CA ASP A 25 5.41 -4.35 10.52
C ASP A 25 5.41 -4.33 8.98
N LEU A 26 4.51 -3.56 8.35
CA LEU A 26 4.50 -3.35 6.89
C LEU A 26 5.74 -2.62 6.38
N LEU A 27 6.23 -1.61 7.11
CA LEU A 27 7.49 -0.93 6.76
C LEU A 27 8.68 -1.89 6.75
N ARG A 28 8.74 -2.84 7.68
CA ARG A 28 9.79 -3.88 7.69
C ARG A 28 9.70 -4.80 6.47
N ILE A 29 8.48 -5.16 6.04
CA ILE A 29 8.25 -5.98 4.85
C ILE A 29 8.66 -5.20 3.59
N LEU A 30 8.25 -3.94 3.48
CA LEU A 30 8.63 -3.05 2.38
C LEU A 30 10.15 -2.87 2.33
N GLU A 31 10.80 -2.62 3.46
CA GLU A 31 12.26 -2.48 3.53
C GLU A 31 12.97 -3.73 2.98
N ALA A 32 12.49 -4.93 3.33
CA ALA A 32 13.04 -6.18 2.81
C ALA A 32 12.84 -6.33 1.29
N LEU A 33 11.69 -5.92 0.76
CA LEU A 33 11.42 -5.89 -0.68
C LEU A 33 12.33 -4.88 -1.39
N HIS A 34 12.46 -3.67 -0.83
CA HIS A 34 13.26 -2.58 -1.37
C HIS A 34 14.76 -2.92 -1.38
N LYS A 35 15.27 -3.60 -0.35
CA LYS A 35 16.65 -4.10 -0.29
C LYS A 35 16.95 -5.10 -1.42
N LYS A 36 15.95 -5.85 -1.89
CA LYS A 36 16.05 -6.72 -3.07
C LYS A 36 15.96 -5.98 -4.42
N GLY A 37 15.77 -4.66 -4.40
CA GLY A 37 15.75 -3.82 -5.60
C GLY A 37 14.38 -3.69 -6.26
N PHE A 38 13.30 -4.05 -5.56
CA PHE A 38 11.92 -4.00 -6.06
C PHE A 38 11.08 -2.97 -5.30
N VAL A 39 10.08 -2.42 -5.97
CA VAL A 39 9.01 -1.57 -5.43
C VAL A 39 7.72 -2.29 -5.73
N HIS A 40 6.81 -2.36 -4.75
CA HIS A 40 5.55 -3.07 -4.88
C HIS A 40 4.63 -2.42 -5.91
N GLY A 41 4.46 -1.10 -5.84
CA GLY A 41 3.76 -0.31 -6.85
C GLY A 41 2.23 -0.26 -6.73
N ASP A 42 1.62 -1.08 -5.87
CA ASP A 42 0.17 -1.07 -5.61
C ASP A 42 -0.17 -1.38 -4.15
N ILE A 43 0.43 -0.64 -3.21
CA ILE A 43 0.08 -0.75 -1.78
C ILE A 43 -1.27 -0.06 -1.54
N LYS A 44 -2.23 -0.83 -1.02
CA LYS A 44 -3.59 -0.39 -0.67
C LYS A 44 -4.21 -1.34 0.36
N PRO A 45 -5.28 -0.96 1.08
CA PRO A 45 -5.90 -1.82 2.09
C PRO A 45 -6.29 -3.22 1.58
N ALA A 46 -6.75 -3.35 0.33
CA ALA A 46 -7.09 -4.64 -0.28
C ALA A 46 -5.87 -5.56 -0.51
N ASN A 47 -4.67 -4.99 -0.69
CA ASN A 47 -3.42 -5.74 -0.89
C ASN A 47 -2.63 -5.94 0.42
N ILE A 48 -3.21 -5.60 1.56
CA ILE A 48 -2.63 -5.84 2.89
C ILE A 48 -3.44 -6.96 3.54
N GLY A 49 -2.83 -8.14 3.68
CA GLY A 49 -3.42 -9.25 4.42
C GLY A 49 -3.11 -9.15 5.91
N ILE A 50 -4.08 -9.43 6.77
CA ILE A 50 -3.92 -9.51 8.23
C ILE A 50 -4.30 -10.92 8.69
N LYS A 51 -3.33 -11.65 9.23
CA LYS A 51 -3.58 -12.92 9.92
C LYS A 51 -3.69 -12.66 11.41
N VAL A 52 -4.83 -13.00 12.03
CA VAL A 52 -5.01 -12.85 13.48
C VAL A 52 -4.66 -14.15 14.19
N LYS A 53 -3.73 -14.09 15.16
CA LYS A 53 -3.35 -15.23 15.99
C LYS A 53 -3.20 -14.77 17.45
N LYS A 54 -3.95 -15.41 18.36
CA LYS A 54 -3.96 -15.11 19.81
C LYS A 54 -4.17 -13.61 20.11
N GLY A 55 -5.11 -12.96 19.41
CA GLY A 55 -5.42 -11.55 19.59
C GLY A 55 -4.44 -10.56 18.95
N ARG A 56 -3.35 -11.04 18.32
CA ARG A 56 -2.39 -10.19 17.59
C ARG A 56 -2.59 -10.32 16.08
N GLY A 57 -2.59 -9.19 15.38
CA GLY A 57 -2.54 -9.12 13.91
C GLY A 57 -1.11 -9.28 13.38
N PHE A 58 -0.96 -10.05 12.32
CA PHE A 58 0.30 -10.26 11.60
C PHE A 58 0.08 -9.84 10.14
N PRO A 59 0.58 -8.66 9.73
CA PRO A 59 0.37 -8.17 8.38
C PRO A 59 1.28 -8.87 7.36
N ALA A 60 0.80 -8.92 6.12
CA ALA A 60 1.53 -9.37 4.95
C ALA A 60 1.14 -8.51 3.75
N ILE A 61 2.08 -8.31 2.82
CA ILE A 61 1.81 -7.68 1.53
C ILE A 61 1.40 -8.76 0.54
N LEU A 62 0.31 -8.53 -0.17
CA LEU A 62 -0.28 -9.41 -1.18
C LEU A 62 -0.18 -8.76 -2.57
N ASP A 63 -0.40 -9.56 -3.60
CA ASP A 63 -0.47 -9.14 -5.02
C ASP A 63 0.74 -8.33 -5.55
N PHE A 64 1.73 -9.08 -6.03
CA PHE A 64 2.94 -8.51 -6.63
C PHE A 64 2.81 -8.23 -8.15
N GLY A 65 1.60 -8.23 -8.72
CA GLY A 65 1.37 -8.06 -10.16
C GLY A 65 1.89 -6.72 -10.72
N ASN A 66 1.97 -5.69 -9.88
CA ASN A 66 2.47 -4.35 -10.23
C ASN A 66 3.93 -4.09 -9.81
N THR A 67 4.63 -5.11 -9.31
CA THR A 67 5.99 -4.95 -8.78
C THR A 67 6.99 -4.60 -9.89
N LYS A 68 7.81 -3.58 -9.63
CA LYS A 68 8.79 -3.04 -10.58
C LYS A 68 10.18 -2.95 -9.94
N ARG A 69 11.23 -3.00 -10.76
CA ARG A 69 12.61 -2.81 -10.31
C ARG A 69 12.89 -1.31 -10.15
N TRP A 70 13.38 -0.88 -8.99
CA TRP A 70 13.74 0.53 -8.75
C TRP A 70 15.24 0.84 -8.86
N LYS A 71 16.09 -0.20 -8.77
CA LYS A 71 17.52 -0.12 -9.07
C LYS A 71 17.82 -0.61 -10.49
N ALA A 72 17.15 -0.05 -11.49
CA ALA A 72 17.55 -0.30 -12.87
C ALA A 72 18.88 0.43 -13.13
N GLN A 73 19.89 -0.27 -13.65
CA GLN A 73 21.22 0.28 -14.00
C GLN A 73 21.18 1.23 -15.22
N ALA A 74 20.03 1.81 -15.55
CA ALA A 74 19.88 2.69 -16.70
C ALA A 74 20.17 4.14 -16.29
N ALA A 75 20.92 4.86 -17.13
CA ALA A 75 21.28 6.27 -16.93
C ALA A 75 20.04 7.19 -16.86
N GLU A 76 18.94 6.79 -17.51
CA GLU A 76 17.63 7.43 -17.42
C GLU A 76 16.57 6.33 -17.30
N PRO A 77 15.87 6.21 -16.16
CA PRO A 77 14.77 5.26 -16.05
C PRO A 77 13.62 5.73 -16.95
N PRO A 78 13.07 4.85 -17.82
CA PRO A 78 11.98 5.23 -18.74
C PRO A 78 10.75 5.68 -17.94
N LEU A 79 9.97 6.60 -18.51
CA LEU A 79 8.63 6.90 -18.01
C LEU A 79 7.84 5.59 -17.94
N VAL A 80 7.43 5.19 -16.74
CA VAL A 80 6.71 3.94 -16.56
C VAL A 80 5.24 4.26 -16.41
N ARG A 81 4.42 3.74 -17.33
CA ARG A 81 2.96 3.84 -17.23
C ARG A 81 2.51 3.33 -15.85
N PHE A 82 1.79 4.18 -15.13
CA PHE A 82 1.17 3.81 -13.87
C PHE A 82 0.02 2.81 -14.10
N ASN A 83 0.04 1.70 -13.36
CA ASN A 83 -0.95 0.62 -13.41
C ASN A 83 -1.44 0.22 -12.00
N GLY A 84 -1.19 1.06 -10.99
CA GLY A 84 -1.67 0.83 -9.62
C GLY A 84 -3.02 1.49 -9.37
N THR A 85 -3.43 1.52 -8.11
CA THR A 85 -4.71 2.11 -7.70
C THR A 85 -4.57 3.61 -7.47
N VAL A 86 -5.25 4.42 -8.29
CA VAL A 86 -5.12 5.90 -8.32
C VAL A 86 -5.30 6.52 -6.93
N GLY A 87 -6.30 6.08 -6.15
CA GLY A 87 -6.60 6.66 -4.85
C GLY A 87 -5.47 6.54 -3.81
N PHE A 88 -4.63 5.51 -3.91
CA PHE A 88 -3.53 5.25 -2.98
C PHE A 88 -2.16 5.57 -3.60
N ALA A 89 -2.11 5.99 -4.85
CA ALA A 89 -0.85 6.24 -5.56
C ALA A 89 -0.14 7.49 -5.02
N SER A 90 1.20 7.46 -4.99
CA SER A 90 1.98 8.69 -4.76
C SER A 90 1.80 9.67 -5.92
N VAL A 91 1.97 10.97 -5.65
CA VAL A 91 1.98 12.00 -6.69
C VAL A 91 3.05 11.76 -7.77
N ASN A 92 4.19 11.13 -7.41
CA ASN A 92 5.24 10.79 -8.36
C ASN A 92 4.81 9.66 -9.29
N ALA A 93 4.15 8.63 -8.74
CA ALA A 93 3.61 7.52 -9.50
C ALA A 93 2.54 8.00 -10.49
N LEU A 94 1.64 8.88 -10.05
CA LEU A 94 0.64 9.51 -10.93
C LEU A 94 1.28 10.38 -12.03
N ALA A 95 2.42 11.01 -11.74
CA ALA A 95 3.22 11.74 -12.73
C ALA A 95 4.07 10.82 -13.64
N ASN A 96 3.89 9.50 -13.58
CA ASN A 96 4.66 8.50 -14.32
C ASN A 96 6.19 8.58 -14.10
N GLN A 97 6.62 9.12 -12.97
CA GLN A 97 8.03 9.10 -12.60
C GLN A 97 8.49 7.67 -12.35
N ALA A 98 9.81 7.46 -12.42
CA ALA A 98 10.41 6.18 -12.13
C ALA A 98 9.99 5.66 -10.73
N PRO A 99 9.54 4.41 -10.63
CA PRO A 99 9.08 3.84 -9.36
C PRO A 99 10.24 3.73 -8.38
N SER A 100 10.00 4.11 -7.13
CA SER A 100 11.01 4.10 -6.07
C SER A 100 10.40 3.72 -4.72
N PRO A 101 11.25 3.32 -3.74
CA PRO A 101 10.80 2.98 -2.38
C PRO A 101 9.88 4.01 -1.72
N ARG A 102 10.06 5.30 -2.04
CA ARG A 102 9.24 6.40 -1.50
C ARG A 102 7.77 6.26 -1.86
N ASP A 103 7.47 5.66 -3.01
CA ASP A 103 6.12 5.57 -3.55
C ASP A 103 5.30 4.54 -2.77
N ASP A 104 5.89 3.39 -2.44
CA ASP A 104 5.25 2.39 -1.57
C ASP A 104 4.99 2.94 -0.15
N VAL A 105 5.92 3.73 0.39
CA VAL A 105 5.78 4.32 1.73
C VAL A 105 4.64 5.35 1.75
N ILE A 106 4.54 6.20 0.73
CA ILE A 106 3.42 7.15 0.59
C ILE A 106 2.09 6.41 0.48
N SER A 107 2.03 5.38 -0.37
CA SER A 107 0.83 4.55 -0.52
C SER A 107 0.43 3.82 0.77
N LEU A 108 1.40 3.37 1.56
CA LEU A 108 1.16 2.81 2.90
C LEU A 108 0.55 3.87 3.82
N MET A 109 1.09 5.09 3.84
CA MET A 109 0.54 6.16 4.67
C MET A 109 -0.90 6.50 4.28
N TYR A 110 -1.20 6.61 2.98
CA TYR A 110 -2.57 6.81 2.50
C TYR A 110 -3.50 5.65 2.90
N SER A 111 -3.02 4.40 2.84
CA SER A 111 -3.78 3.23 3.27
C SER A 111 -4.13 3.27 4.76
N LEU A 112 -3.17 3.67 5.61
CA LEU A 112 -3.39 3.77 7.05
C LEU A 112 -4.32 4.93 7.42
N ILE A 113 -4.16 6.09 6.77
CA ILE A 113 -5.05 7.24 6.98
C ILE A 113 -6.47 6.89 6.54
N TYR A 114 -6.63 6.22 5.40
CA TYR A 114 -7.92 5.80 4.89
C TYR A 114 -8.70 4.98 5.91
N VAL A 115 -8.07 3.96 6.51
CA VAL A 115 -8.76 3.10 7.49
C VAL A 115 -8.96 3.75 8.87
N LEU A 116 -8.23 4.82 9.18
CA LEU A 116 -8.39 5.59 10.41
C LEU A 116 -9.46 6.68 10.30
N ASN A 117 -9.70 7.21 9.09
CA ASN A 117 -10.59 8.34 8.85
C ASN A 117 -11.88 7.97 8.10
N ASP A 118 -12.14 6.68 7.86
CA ASP A 118 -13.21 6.19 6.97
C ASP A 118 -13.14 6.84 5.56
N GLY A 119 -11.94 7.16 5.08
CA GLY A 119 -11.75 7.78 3.76
C GLY A 119 -10.51 8.66 3.62
N LEU A 120 -10.31 9.17 2.40
CA LEU A 120 -9.33 10.20 2.08
C LEU A 120 -10.06 11.40 1.45
N PRO A 121 -9.53 12.64 1.52
CA PRO A 121 -10.21 13.81 0.93
C PRO A 121 -10.49 13.68 -0.58
N TRP A 122 -9.73 12.84 -1.30
CA TRP A 122 -9.89 12.54 -2.72
C TRP A 122 -10.51 11.16 -2.99
N ILE A 123 -10.82 10.37 -1.96
CA ILE A 123 -11.58 9.11 -2.04
C ILE A 123 -12.76 9.22 -1.07
N THR A 124 -13.92 9.58 -1.59
CA THR A 124 -15.13 9.73 -0.76
C THR A 124 -15.90 8.40 -0.69
N GLY A 125 -16.12 7.90 0.52
CA GLY A 125 -16.96 6.72 0.81
C GLY A 125 -16.23 5.37 0.75
N ARG A 126 -16.95 4.29 1.14
CA ARG A 126 -16.47 2.89 1.10
C ARG A 126 -16.55 2.25 -0.29
N GLN A 127 -16.38 3.02 -1.36
CA GLN A 127 -16.42 2.48 -2.73
C GLN A 127 -15.13 2.79 -3.47
N ASP A 128 -14.51 1.72 -3.96
CA ASP A 128 -13.41 1.76 -4.91
C ASP A 128 -13.88 2.40 -6.21
N THR A 129 -13.47 3.65 -6.47
CA THR A 129 -13.59 4.22 -7.81
C THR A 129 -12.54 3.58 -8.70
N VAL A 130 -12.94 2.50 -9.37
CA VAL A 130 -12.26 1.97 -10.55
C VAL A 130 -12.20 3.11 -11.56
N ALA A 131 -11.01 3.63 -11.84
CA ALA A 131 -10.82 4.55 -12.94
C ALA A 131 -11.12 3.79 -14.25
N THR A 132 -12.24 4.13 -14.89
CA THR A 132 -12.58 3.75 -16.27
C THR A 132 -11.53 4.21 -17.26
#